data_AF-A0A1Y1X433-F1
#
_entry.id   AF-A0A1Y1X433-F1
#
_cell.length_a   1.000
_cell.length_b   1.000
_cell.length_c   1.000
_cell.angle_alpha   90.00
_cell.angle_beta   90.00
_cell.angle_gamma   90.00
#
_symmetry.space_group_name_H-M   'P 1'
#
loop_
_entity.id
_entity.type
_entity.pdbx_description
1 polymer ?
#
loop_
_entity_poly.entity_id
_entity_poly.type
_entity_poly.pdbx_seq_one_letter_code
_entity_poly.pdbx_strand_id
1 'polypeptide(L)'
;MIILKILLISILCLLLLSTVCFSYNIKEYNSTVKNIKKSNDDLYKEWNNSKEKERYEKIRAQYNKIYSFDKIPEKASNYEEQYNNILKKRDNNKVVNINITKSNYPRFYEILYNNTLEGHELFINFSESKYSGAFNEDHLELPATISVFKNITFYSEKSTIIDLAKLKEFSWFINFNFGANVQEKIYLKFYNITFKNYPNYPYLLYIFYLTTLTDNYQLYFENCKFINVKNVILNAFSCTSATQNEPQVLMNNCYFE
;
A
#
# COMPACT_ATOMS: atom_id res chain seq x y z
N MET A 1 -27.06 4.72 75.76
CA MET A 1 -28.17 4.56 74.77
C MET A 1 -28.25 5.70 73.74
N ILE A 2 -27.95 6.95 74.11
CA ILE A 2 -28.01 8.12 73.19
C ILE A 2 -26.94 8.04 72.06
N ILE A 3 -25.71 7.66 72.40
CA ILE A 3 -24.59 7.55 71.44
C ILE A 3 -24.90 6.54 70.32
N LEU A 4 -25.54 5.41 70.66
CA LEU A 4 -25.90 4.37 69.68
C LEU A 4 -26.97 4.86 68.69
N LYS A 5 -27.92 5.70 69.13
CA LYS A 5 -28.93 6.31 68.25
C LYS A 5 -28.32 7.34 67.30
N ILE A 6 -27.38 8.16 67.79
CA ILE A 6 -26.67 9.14 66.95
C ILE A 6 -25.85 8.41 65.88
N LEU A 7 -25.12 7.35 66.26
CA LEU A 7 -24.34 6.54 65.33
C LEU A 7 -25.22 5.90 64.24
N LEU A 8 -26.39 5.36 64.63
CA LEU A 8 -27.33 4.74 63.69
C LEU A 8 -27.88 5.76 62.68
N ILE A 9 -28.21 6.97 63.13
CA ILE A 9 -28.71 8.05 62.27
C ILE A 9 -27.61 8.52 61.31
N SER A 10 -26.36 8.66 61.78
CA SER A 10 -25.24 9.04 60.93
C SER A 10 -24.95 7.99 59.84
N ILE A 11 -25.03 6.69 60.18
CA ILE A 11 -24.87 5.61 59.21
C ILE A 11 -26.04 5.63 58.19
N LEU A 12 -27.28 5.85 58.65
CA LEU A 12 -28.43 5.94 57.75
C LEU A 12 -28.31 7.13 56.79
N CYS A 13 -27.87 8.29 57.28
CA CYS A 13 -27.61 9.47 56.44
C CYS A 13 -26.50 9.23 55.42
N LEU A 14 -25.42 8.52 55.79
CA LEU A 14 -24.35 8.17 54.86
C LEU A 14 -24.81 7.19 53.78
N LEU A 15 -25.67 6.21 54.12
CA LEU A 15 -26.27 5.28 53.16
C LEU A 15 -27.28 5.98 52.23
N LEU A 16 -28.03 6.96 52.73
CA LEU A 16 -28.93 7.77 51.91
C LEU A 16 -28.15 8.71 50.98
N LEU A 17 -27.06 9.34 51.45
CA LEU A 17 -26.20 10.14 50.59
C LEU A 17 -25.53 9.30 49.50
N SER A 18 -25.04 8.10 49.83
CA SER A 18 -24.37 7.24 48.85
C SER A 18 -25.32 6.77 47.75
N THR A 19 -26.57 6.43 48.09
CA THR A 19 -27.60 6.04 47.11
C THR A 19 -28.06 7.20 46.23
N VAL A 20 -28.16 8.42 46.76
CA VAL A 20 -28.47 9.63 45.97
C VAL A 20 -27.31 9.99 45.04
N CYS A 21 -26.05 9.91 45.50
CA CYS A 21 -24.87 10.14 44.65
C CYS A 21 -24.74 9.07 43.55
N PHE A 22 -25.02 7.80 43.87
CA PHE A 22 -24.96 6.71 42.89
C PHE A 22 -26.04 6.85 41.82
N SER A 23 -27.27 7.23 42.20
CA SER A 23 -28.37 7.46 41.26
C SER A 23 -28.18 8.71 40.39
N TYR A 24 -27.56 9.77 40.92
CA TYR A 24 -27.16 10.94 40.13
C TYR A 24 -26.10 10.58 39.08
N ASN A 25 -25.03 9.89 39.48
CA ASN A 25 -23.97 9.43 38.58
C ASN A 25 -24.50 8.48 37.49
N ILE A 26 -25.45 7.59 37.80
CA ILE A 26 -26.10 6.73 36.80
C ILE A 26 -26.92 7.55 35.80
N LYS A 27 -27.64 8.58 36.26
CA LYS A 27 -28.46 9.43 35.39
C LYS A 27 -27.58 10.27 34.45
N GLU A 28 -26.47 10.79 34.95
CA GLU A 28 -25.50 11.55 34.17
C GLU A 28 -24.74 10.64 33.18
N TYR A 29 -24.32 9.45 33.60
CA TYR A 29 -23.74 8.42 32.71
C TYR A 29 -24.71 8.02 31.60
N ASN A 30 -25.98 7.75 31.92
CA ASN A 30 -27.00 7.41 30.92
C ASN A 30 -27.30 8.56 29.96
N SER A 31 -27.24 9.82 30.43
CA SER A 31 -27.37 11.00 29.58
C SER A 31 -26.20 11.13 28.61
N THR A 32 -24.97 10.97 29.10
CA THR A 32 -23.74 11.01 28.29
C THR A 32 -23.70 9.90 27.26
N VAL A 33 -24.03 8.66 27.64
CA VAL A 33 -24.11 7.52 26.70
C VAL A 33 -25.19 7.73 25.64
N LYS A 34 -26.35 8.31 26.02
CA LYS A 34 -27.42 8.62 25.06
C LYS A 34 -27.03 9.74 24.09
N ASN A 35 -26.28 10.75 24.55
CA ASN A 35 -25.76 11.82 23.71
C ASN A 35 -24.67 11.34 22.75
N ILE A 36 -23.79 10.43 23.20
CA ILE A 36 -22.78 9.79 22.32
C ILE A 36 -23.46 8.94 21.25
N LYS A 37 -24.47 8.13 21.62
CA LYS A 37 -25.24 7.35 20.63
C LYS A 37 -25.91 8.25 19.60
N LYS A 38 -26.58 9.31 20.05
CA LYS A 38 -27.23 10.27 19.15
C LYS A 38 -26.23 10.97 18.23
N SER A 39 -25.08 11.40 18.77
CA SER A 39 -24.00 12.01 17.98
C SER A 39 -23.44 11.05 16.93
N ASN A 40 -23.28 9.77 17.26
CA ASN A 40 -22.83 8.76 16.30
C ASN A 40 -23.89 8.47 15.23
N ASP A 41 -25.18 8.44 15.59
CA ASP A 41 -26.28 8.27 14.63
C ASP A 41 -26.38 9.47 13.68
N ASP A 42 -26.17 10.69 14.19
CA ASP A 42 -26.19 11.92 13.40
C ASP A 42 -24.95 11.99 12.48
N LEU A 43 -23.75 11.65 12.96
CA LEU A 43 -22.54 11.50 12.12
C LEU A 43 -22.70 10.41 11.06
N TYR A 44 -23.34 9.28 11.38
CA TYR A 44 -23.61 8.22 10.41
C TYR A 44 -24.64 8.64 9.37
N LYS A 45 -25.64 9.44 9.74
CA LYS A 45 -26.61 10.03 8.80
C LYS A 45 -25.95 11.10 7.90
N GLU A 46 -25.10 11.95 8.45
CA GLU A 46 -24.33 12.92 7.68
C GLU A 46 -23.39 12.23 6.71
N TRP A 47 -22.65 11.20 7.14
CA TRP A 47 -21.84 10.37 6.25
C TRP A 47 -22.71 9.71 5.17
N ASN A 48 -23.86 9.17 5.54
CA ASN A 48 -24.78 8.52 4.59
C ASN A 48 -25.31 9.44 3.49
N ASN A 49 -25.41 10.75 3.78
CA ASN A 49 -25.89 11.77 2.85
C ASN A 49 -24.74 12.60 2.24
N SER A 50 -23.49 12.25 2.54
CA SER A 50 -22.32 12.99 2.06
C SER A 50 -21.94 12.61 0.63
N LYS A 51 -21.38 13.58 -0.10
CA LYS A 51 -20.69 13.32 -1.38
C LYS A 51 -19.51 12.36 -1.21
N GLU A 52 -18.94 12.27 -0.01
CA GLU A 52 -17.83 11.39 0.30
C GLU A 52 -18.25 9.92 0.34
N LYS A 53 -19.45 9.60 0.82
CA LYS A 53 -19.99 8.23 0.72
C LYS A 53 -20.27 7.84 -0.72
N GLU A 54 -20.84 8.74 -1.53
CA GLU A 54 -21.05 8.44 -2.96
C GLU A 54 -19.70 8.16 -3.66
N ARG A 55 -18.66 8.93 -3.33
CA ARG A 55 -17.29 8.69 -3.80
C ARG A 55 -16.73 7.36 -3.29
N TYR A 56 -16.91 7.05 -2.01
CA TYR A 56 -16.49 5.78 -1.41
C TYR A 56 -17.20 4.56 -2.04
N GLU A 57 -18.52 4.61 -2.21
CA GLU A 57 -19.28 3.51 -2.81
C GLU A 57 -18.93 3.31 -4.29
N LYS A 58 -18.62 4.38 -5.04
CA LYS A 58 -18.06 4.26 -6.40
C LYS A 58 -16.70 3.56 -6.39
N ILE A 59 -15.80 3.96 -5.48
CA ILE A 59 -14.48 3.31 -5.32
C ILE A 59 -14.64 1.85 -4.90
N ARG A 60 -15.53 1.55 -3.94
CA ARG A 60 -15.80 0.21 -3.44
C ARG A 60 -16.42 -0.69 -4.51
N ALA A 61 -17.37 -0.18 -5.30
CA ALA A 61 -17.97 -0.93 -6.39
C ALA A 61 -16.96 -1.23 -7.50
N GLN A 62 -16.08 -0.27 -7.83
CA GLN A 62 -14.95 -0.52 -8.72
C GLN A 62 -13.99 -1.56 -8.14
N TYR A 63 -13.64 -1.45 -6.86
CA TYR A 63 -12.79 -2.41 -6.16
C TYR A 63 -13.38 -3.82 -6.20
N ASN A 64 -14.66 -3.99 -5.87
CA ASN A 64 -15.34 -5.29 -5.88
C ASN A 64 -15.47 -5.87 -7.29
N LYS A 65 -15.58 -5.03 -8.33
CA LYS A 65 -15.58 -5.48 -9.74
C LYS A 65 -14.21 -6.00 -10.18
N ILE A 66 -13.13 -5.42 -9.64
CA ILE A 66 -11.73 -5.74 -9.98
C ILE A 66 -11.18 -6.91 -9.11
N TYR A 67 -11.58 -6.95 -7.83
CA TYR A 67 -11.16 -7.90 -6.81
C TYR A 67 -12.33 -8.79 -6.37
N SER A 68 -12.88 -9.59 -7.28
CA SER A 68 -13.66 -10.75 -6.86
C SER A 68 -12.70 -11.78 -6.24
N PHE A 69 -12.73 -11.94 -4.92
CA PHE A 69 -11.88 -12.88 -4.17
C PHE A 69 -11.96 -14.32 -4.72
N ASP A 70 -13.09 -14.68 -5.32
CA ASP A 70 -13.31 -15.99 -5.95
C ASP A 70 -12.38 -16.30 -7.14
N LYS A 71 -11.72 -15.28 -7.71
CA LYS A 71 -10.74 -15.42 -8.82
C LYS A 71 -9.28 -15.53 -8.36
N ILE A 72 -9.00 -15.46 -7.05
CA ILE A 72 -7.63 -15.58 -6.53
C ILE A 72 -6.97 -16.92 -6.90
N PRO A 73 -7.67 -18.08 -6.82
CA PRO A 73 -7.09 -19.35 -7.27
C PRO A 73 -6.73 -19.37 -8.76
N GLU A 74 -7.57 -18.78 -9.60
CA GLU A 74 -7.34 -18.66 -11.06
C GLU A 74 -6.13 -17.75 -11.35
N LYS A 75 -6.00 -16.62 -10.66
CA LYS A 75 -4.84 -15.72 -10.79
C LYS A 75 -3.53 -16.36 -10.33
N ALA A 76 -3.56 -17.15 -9.24
CA ALA A 76 -2.38 -17.90 -8.78
C ALA A 76 -1.97 -18.98 -9.80
N SER A 77 -2.94 -19.71 -10.35
CA SER A 77 -2.73 -20.70 -11.43
C SER A 77 -2.12 -20.06 -12.68
N ASN A 78 -2.59 -18.87 -13.09
CA ASN A 78 -2.07 -18.15 -14.25
C ASN A 78 -0.61 -17.70 -14.03
N TYR A 79 -0.24 -17.23 -12.84
CA TYR A 79 1.16 -16.90 -12.55
C TYR A 79 2.05 -18.15 -12.64
N GLU A 80 1.65 -19.27 -12.04
CA GLU A 80 2.43 -20.51 -12.05
C GLU A 80 2.62 -21.03 -13.48
N GLU A 81 1.58 -20.97 -14.32
CA GLU A 81 1.68 -21.29 -15.74
C GLU A 81 2.65 -20.36 -16.48
N GLN A 82 2.53 -19.05 -16.28
CA GLN A 82 3.43 -18.05 -16.87
C GLN A 82 4.87 -18.28 -16.45
N TYR A 83 5.11 -18.53 -15.16
CA TYR A 83 6.43 -18.82 -14.61
C TYR A 83 7.02 -20.09 -15.23
N ASN A 84 6.26 -21.18 -15.29
CA ASN A 84 6.70 -22.44 -15.91
C ASN A 84 7.02 -22.28 -17.40
N ASN A 85 6.23 -21.48 -18.13
CA ASN A 85 6.50 -21.17 -19.53
C ASN A 85 7.78 -20.31 -19.69
N ILE A 86 8.00 -19.36 -18.79
CA ILE A 86 9.21 -18.56 -18.70
C ILE A 86 10.44 -19.42 -18.41
N LEU A 87 10.35 -20.35 -17.44
CA LEU A 87 11.45 -21.26 -17.09
C LEU A 87 11.94 -22.06 -18.30
N LYS A 88 11.06 -22.43 -19.24
CA LYS A 88 11.41 -23.18 -20.45
C LYS A 88 12.15 -22.36 -21.51
N LYS A 89 11.90 -21.05 -21.58
CA LYS A 89 12.44 -20.17 -22.64
C LYS A 89 13.54 -19.22 -22.17
N ARG A 90 13.70 -19.04 -20.85
CA ARG A 90 14.64 -18.06 -20.31
C ARG A 90 16.09 -18.45 -20.60
N ASP A 91 16.86 -17.46 -20.98
CA ASP A 91 18.32 -17.52 -20.99
C ASP A 91 18.83 -16.80 -19.73
N ASN A 92 19.48 -17.55 -18.85
CA ASN A 92 19.98 -17.04 -17.57
C ASN A 92 21.16 -16.07 -17.72
N ASN A 93 21.82 -16.03 -18.88
CA ASN A 93 22.97 -15.14 -19.12
C ASN A 93 22.59 -13.87 -19.87
N LYS A 94 21.34 -13.77 -20.35
CA LYS A 94 20.87 -12.63 -21.13
C LYS A 94 20.30 -11.54 -20.22
N VAL A 95 20.85 -10.33 -20.38
CA VAL A 95 20.34 -9.09 -19.78
C VAL A 95 19.77 -8.20 -20.89
N VAL A 96 18.51 -7.81 -20.76
CA VAL A 96 17.84 -6.88 -21.68
C VAL A 96 18.03 -5.46 -21.18
N ASN A 97 18.74 -4.65 -21.97
CA ASN A 97 18.99 -3.24 -21.66
C ASN A 97 17.93 -2.36 -22.30
N ILE A 98 17.22 -1.58 -21.49
CA ILE A 98 16.11 -0.74 -21.90
C ILE A 98 16.41 0.70 -21.50
N ASN A 99 16.49 1.59 -22.49
CA ASN A 99 16.66 3.02 -22.25
C ASN A 99 15.29 3.71 -22.20
N ILE A 100 15.00 4.35 -21.07
CA ILE A 100 13.80 5.17 -20.87
C ILE A 100 14.14 6.62 -21.19
N THR A 101 13.35 7.23 -22.07
CA THR A 101 13.42 8.63 -22.49
C THR A 101 12.06 9.27 -22.26
N LYS A 102 11.97 10.60 -22.31
CA LYS A 102 10.70 11.32 -22.20
C LYS A 102 9.69 10.89 -23.26
N SER A 103 10.14 10.48 -24.44
CA SER A 103 9.24 10.04 -25.51
C SER A 103 8.59 8.69 -25.24
N ASN A 104 9.28 7.77 -24.57
CA ASN A 104 8.75 6.43 -24.27
C ASN A 104 8.26 6.26 -22.81
N TYR A 105 8.57 7.21 -21.91
CA TYR A 105 8.14 7.18 -20.52
C TYR A 105 6.61 7.04 -20.33
N PRO A 106 5.74 7.66 -21.16
CA PRO A 106 4.30 7.41 -21.05
C PRO A 106 3.90 5.93 -21.24
N ARG A 107 4.74 5.13 -21.92
CA ARG A 107 4.55 3.68 -22.13
C ARG A 107 5.42 2.83 -21.20
N PHE A 108 6.02 3.42 -20.15
CA PHE A 108 6.96 2.73 -19.27
C PHE A 108 6.40 1.43 -18.68
N TYR A 109 5.15 1.43 -18.23
CA TYR A 109 4.50 0.22 -17.71
C TYR A 109 4.34 -0.87 -18.76
N GLU A 110 3.90 -0.52 -19.97
CA GLU A 110 3.76 -1.47 -21.08
C GLU A 110 5.12 -2.07 -21.45
N ILE A 111 6.17 -1.24 -21.51
CA ILE A 111 7.55 -1.69 -21.75
C ILE A 111 7.95 -2.68 -20.66
N LEU A 112 7.75 -2.34 -19.39
CA LEU A 112 8.13 -3.21 -18.28
C LEU A 112 7.35 -4.53 -18.31
N TYR A 113 6.04 -4.48 -18.49
CA TYR A 113 5.16 -5.65 -18.56
C TYR A 113 5.56 -6.61 -19.69
N ASN A 114 5.74 -6.11 -20.91
CA ASN A 114 6.08 -6.96 -22.05
C ASN A 114 7.45 -7.62 -21.87
N ASN A 115 8.43 -6.89 -21.33
CA ASN A 115 9.78 -7.39 -21.16
C ASN A 115 9.91 -8.37 -19.97
N THR A 116 9.14 -8.21 -18.89
CA THR A 116 9.18 -9.20 -17.80
C THR A 116 8.61 -10.54 -18.23
N LEU A 117 7.63 -10.57 -19.14
CA LEU A 117 7.09 -11.80 -19.72
C LEU A 117 8.11 -12.57 -20.57
N GLU A 118 9.20 -11.96 -21.02
CA GLU A 118 10.29 -12.67 -21.70
C GLU A 118 11.10 -13.55 -20.74
N GLY A 119 11.13 -13.20 -19.44
CA GLY A 119 11.80 -13.99 -18.42
C GLY A 119 13.31 -13.79 -18.32
N HIS A 120 13.82 -12.72 -18.90
CA HIS A 120 15.23 -12.32 -18.81
C HIS A 120 15.46 -11.30 -17.68
N GLU A 121 16.71 -11.16 -17.24
CA GLU A 121 17.08 -10.03 -16.37
C GLU A 121 16.93 -8.71 -17.15
N LEU A 122 16.39 -7.69 -16.48
CA LEU A 122 16.14 -6.38 -17.09
C LEU A 122 17.06 -5.33 -16.47
N PHE A 123 17.67 -4.51 -17.32
CA PHE A 123 18.39 -3.30 -16.92
C PHE A 123 17.72 -2.08 -17.54
N ILE A 124 17.02 -1.31 -16.71
CA ILE A 124 16.24 -0.13 -17.07
C ILE A 124 17.06 1.12 -16.76
N ASN A 125 17.49 1.83 -17.80
CA ASN A 125 18.30 3.03 -17.69
C ASN A 125 17.46 4.30 -17.94
N PHE A 126 17.40 5.18 -16.94
CA PHE A 126 16.80 6.51 -17.02
C PHE A 126 17.88 7.54 -17.37
N SER A 127 17.95 7.92 -18.64
CA SER A 127 18.99 8.79 -19.19
C SER A 127 18.76 10.29 -19.01
N GLU A 128 17.55 10.70 -18.66
CA GLU A 128 17.17 12.10 -18.52
C GLU A 128 17.04 12.52 -17.06
N SER A 129 17.18 13.82 -16.79
CA SER A 129 17.15 14.36 -15.42
C SER A 129 15.78 14.33 -14.76
N LYS A 130 14.69 14.26 -15.55
CA LYS A 130 13.32 14.27 -15.03
C LYS A 130 12.33 13.57 -15.95
N TYR A 131 11.49 12.75 -15.35
CA TYR A 131 10.32 12.11 -15.94
C TYR A 131 9.05 12.52 -15.18
N SER A 132 7.99 12.84 -15.92
CA SER A 132 6.70 13.25 -15.36
C SER A 132 5.63 13.02 -16.42
N GLY A 133 4.43 12.67 -16.00
CA GLY A 133 3.31 12.39 -16.90
C GLY A 133 2.42 11.32 -16.30
N ALA A 134 1.20 11.21 -16.84
CA ALA A 134 0.39 10.03 -16.63
C ALA A 134 0.92 8.90 -17.53
N PHE A 135 0.80 7.66 -17.07
CA PHE A 135 1.05 6.49 -17.89
C PHE A 135 -0.14 6.20 -18.79
N ASN A 136 0.14 5.71 -20.00
CA ASN A 136 -0.88 5.15 -20.86
C ASN A 136 -1.15 3.70 -20.43
N GLU A 137 -2.18 3.52 -19.60
CA GLU A 137 -2.61 2.22 -19.06
C GLU A 137 -3.93 1.75 -19.68
N ASP A 138 -4.49 2.48 -20.66
CA ASP A 138 -5.86 2.26 -21.13
C ASP A 138 -6.09 0.87 -21.77
N HIS A 139 -5.00 0.19 -22.13
CA HIS A 139 -4.97 -1.14 -22.73
C HIS A 139 -4.48 -2.24 -21.77
N LEU A 140 -4.10 -1.90 -20.53
CA LEU A 140 -3.66 -2.85 -19.51
C LEU A 140 -4.82 -3.11 -18.53
N GLU A 141 -4.95 -4.35 -18.04
CA GLU A 141 -5.92 -4.65 -16.99
C GLU A 141 -5.60 -3.82 -15.75
N LEU A 142 -6.52 -2.95 -15.35
CA LEU A 142 -6.31 -2.05 -14.23
C LEU A 142 -6.58 -2.75 -12.88
N PRO A 143 -5.69 -2.58 -11.89
CA PRO A 143 -4.42 -1.87 -11.98
C PRO A 143 -3.29 -2.76 -12.57
N ALA A 144 -2.50 -2.18 -13.49
CA ALA A 144 -1.41 -2.91 -14.15
C ALA A 144 -0.42 -3.43 -13.10
N THR A 145 -0.20 -4.74 -13.13
CA THR A 145 0.62 -5.46 -12.17
C THR A 145 1.79 -6.11 -12.91
N ILE A 146 3.01 -5.83 -12.47
CA ILE A 146 4.22 -6.35 -13.08
C ILE A 146 4.59 -7.66 -12.37
N SER A 147 4.33 -8.79 -13.02
CA SER A 147 4.84 -10.09 -12.57
C SER A 147 6.36 -10.10 -12.69
N VAL A 148 7.05 -10.41 -11.58
CA VAL A 148 8.52 -10.39 -11.49
C VAL A 148 9.04 -11.82 -11.45
N PHE A 149 9.71 -12.24 -12.52
CA PHE A 149 10.24 -13.60 -12.66
C PHE A 149 11.77 -13.67 -12.57
N LYS A 150 12.46 -12.53 -12.69
CA LYS A 150 13.91 -12.35 -12.68
C LYS A 150 14.28 -10.98 -12.13
N ASN A 151 15.59 -10.75 -11.96
CA ASN A 151 16.13 -9.49 -11.50
C ASN A 151 15.74 -8.32 -12.42
N ILE A 152 15.48 -7.16 -11.81
CA ILE A 152 15.24 -5.92 -12.53
C ILE A 152 16.06 -4.83 -11.84
N THR A 153 16.88 -4.14 -12.62
CA THR A 153 17.68 -3.01 -12.15
C THR A 153 17.17 -1.73 -12.79
N PHE A 154 16.75 -0.77 -11.99
CA PHE A 154 16.42 0.60 -12.37
C PHE A 154 17.60 1.51 -12.02
N TYR A 155 18.16 2.18 -13.01
CA TYR A 155 19.42 2.90 -12.89
C TYR A 155 19.34 4.29 -13.53
N SER A 156 20.02 5.26 -12.92
CA SER A 156 20.34 6.52 -13.57
C SER A 156 21.78 6.93 -13.26
N GLU A 157 22.58 7.20 -14.29
CA GLU A 157 23.97 7.64 -14.10
C GLU A 157 24.05 9.03 -13.45
N LYS A 158 23.25 9.98 -13.93
CA LYS A 158 23.32 11.41 -13.56
C LYS A 158 22.33 11.83 -12.49
N SER A 159 21.71 10.87 -11.82
CA SER A 159 20.51 11.04 -11.01
C SER A 159 19.31 11.48 -11.83
N THR A 160 18.17 10.90 -11.57
CA THR A 160 16.92 11.29 -12.23
C THR A 160 15.81 11.54 -11.22
N ILE A 161 14.87 12.40 -11.59
CA ILE A 161 13.64 12.64 -10.83
C ILE A 161 12.47 11.95 -11.54
N ILE A 162 11.86 10.98 -10.87
CA ILE A 162 10.55 10.44 -11.23
C ILE A 162 9.50 11.23 -10.46
N ASP A 163 8.83 12.15 -11.15
CA ASP A 163 7.82 13.05 -10.61
C ASP A 163 6.43 12.44 -10.75
N LEU A 164 5.93 11.94 -9.62
CA LEU A 164 4.68 11.19 -9.50
C LEU A 164 3.45 12.11 -9.37
N ALA A 165 3.64 13.43 -9.36
CA ALA A 165 2.57 14.41 -9.16
C ALA A 165 1.56 14.51 -10.32
N LYS A 166 1.68 13.65 -11.34
CA LYS A 166 0.71 13.52 -12.45
C LYS A 166 0.04 12.16 -12.53
N LEU A 167 0.31 11.24 -11.60
CA LEU A 167 -0.37 9.93 -11.55
C LEU A 167 -1.83 10.08 -11.12
N LYS A 168 -2.68 9.12 -11.49
CA LYS A 168 -4.08 9.15 -11.03
C LYS A 168 -4.13 9.09 -9.50
N GLU A 169 -5.10 9.77 -8.91
CA GLU A 169 -5.34 9.65 -7.47
C GLU A 169 -5.58 8.20 -7.07
N PHE A 170 -5.14 7.82 -5.87
CA PHE A 170 -5.23 6.44 -5.37
C PHE A 170 -4.51 5.39 -6.23
N SER A 171 -3.54 5.80 -7.07
CA SER A 171 -2.65 4.88 -7.78
C SER A 171 -1.30 4.74 -7.06
N TRP A 172 -0.50 3.83 -7.56
CA TRP A 172 0.91 3.64 -7.21
C TRP A 172 1.81 3.94 -8.42
N PHE A 173 3.10 4.14 -8.18
CA PHE A 173 4.07 4.25 -9.27
C PHE A 173 4.33 2.92 -9.97
N ILE A 174 4.47 1.82 -9.21
CA ILE A 174 4.54 0.45 -9.74
C ILE A 174 3.92 -0.54 -8.73
N ASN A 175 3.14 -1.50 -9.22
CA ASN A 175 2.76 -2.70 -8.48
C ASN A 175 3.56 -3.91 -8.96
N PHE A 176 4.36 -4.50 -8.08
CA PHE A 176 5.10 -5.73 -8.37
C PHE A 176 4.38 -6.95 -7.78
N ASN A 177 4.28 -8.01 -8.57
CA ASN A 177 3.78 -9.30 -8.15
C ASN A 177 4.89 -10.35 -8.16
N PHE A 178 5.18 -10.91 -6.99
CA PHE A 178 6.07 -12.03 -6.80
C PHE A 178 5.22 -13.26 -6.54
N GLY A 179 5.09 -14.15 -7.50
CA GLY A 179 4.23 -15.32 -7.33
C GLY A 179 4.90 -16.46 -6.56
N ALA A 180 4.13 -17.52 -6.37
CA ALA A 180 4.55 -18.69 -5.61
C ALA A 180 5.65 -19.48 -6.36
N ASN A 181 6.36 -20.36 -5.66
CA ASN A 181 7.31 -21.33 -6.21
C ASN A 181 8.57 -20.75 -6.87
N VAL A 182 8.85 -19.47 -6.67
CA VAL A 182 10.13 -18.83 -7.08
C VAL A 182 11.28 -19.39 -6.23
N GLN A 183 12.11 -20.24 -6.83
CA GLN A 183 13.25 -20.89 -6.17
C GLN A 183 14.49 -20.00 -6.10
N GLU A 184 14.68 -19.15 -7.10
CA GLU A 184 15.82 -18.24 -7.18
C GLU A 184 15.49 -16.93 -6.51
N LYS A 185 16.40 -16.41 -5.68
CA LYS A 185 16.20 -15.11 -5.06
C LYS A 185 16.15 -14.00 -6.11
N ILE A 186 15.05 -13.25 -6.13
CA ILE A 186 14.82 -12.16 -7.07
C ILE A 186 15.28 -10.82 -6.46
N TYR A 187 16.03 -10.04 -7.23
CA TYR A 187 16.46 -8.70 -6.83
C TYR A 187 15.79 -7.62 -7.68
N LEU A 188 15.07 -6.70 -7.03
CA LEU A 188 14.64 -5.44 -7.61
C LEU A 188 15.53 -4.33 -7.08
N LYS A 189 16.30 -3.69 -7.95
CA LYS A 189 17.33 -2.73 -7.54
C LYS A 189 17.04 -1.35 -8.12
N PHE A 190 17.15 -0.31 -7.31
CA PHE A 190 16.98 1.09 -7.69
C PHE A 190 18.24 1.87 -7.31
N TYR A 191 18.87 2.47 -8.31
CA TYR A 191 20.15 3.18 -8.16
C TYR A 191 20.03 4.62 -8.60
N ASN A 192 20.32 5.56 -7.69
CA ASN A 192 20.43 6.98 -7.99
C ASN A 192 19.14 7.58 -8.60
N ILE A 193 18.00 7.21 -8.03
CA ILE A 193 16.68 7.70 -8.46
C ILE A 193 16.05 8.52 -7.34
N THR A 194 15.54 9.70 -7.68
CA THR A 194 14.70 10.53 -6.83
C THR A 194 13.24 10.28 -7.16
N PHE A 195 12.47 9.75 -6.21
CA PHE A 195 11.02 9.65 -6.29
C PHE A 195 10.41 10.87 -5.64
N LYS A 196 9.70 11.68 -6.42
CA LYS A 196 9.01 12.87 -5.91
C LYS A 196 7.50 12.63 -5.92
N ASN A 197 6.91 12.59 -4.73
CA ASN A 197 5.48 12.39 -4.54
C ASN A 197 4.71 13.72 -4.50
N TYR A 198 3.38 13.64 -4.45
CA TYR A 198 2.47 14.79 -4.34
C TYR A 198 2.75 15.64 -3.10
N PRO A 199 2.85 16.97 -3.22
CA PRO A 199 2.77 17.83 -2.06
C PRO A 199 1.33 17.80 -1.50
N ASN A 200 1.17 17.40 -0.25
CA ASN A 200 -0.06 17.59 0.54
C ASN A 200 -1.34 16.85 0.08
N TYR A 201 -1.27 15.58 -0.32
CA TYR A 201 -2.50 14.80 -0.55
C TYR A 201 -3.06 14.14 0.72
N PRO A 202 -4.39 14.19 0.98
CA PRO A 202 -5.01 13.62 2.18
C PRO A 202 -5.22 12.08 2.13
N TYR A 203 -4.74 11.39 1.08
CA TYR A 203 -4.97 9.97 0.89
C TYR A 203 -3.66 9.17 0.76
N LEU A 204 -3.72 7.89 1.15
CA LEU A 204 -2.61 6.92 1.06
C LEU A 204 -2.18 6.74 -0.40
N LEU A 205 -1.08 7.37 -0.80
CA LEU A 205 -0.41 7.10 -2.07
C LEU A 205 0.90 6.37 -1.80
N TYR A 206 0.94 5.08 -2.16
CA TYR A 206 2.14 4.27 -2.11
C TYR A 206 2.99 4.55 -3.35
N ILE A 207 4.30 4.70 -3.20
CA ILE A 207 5.18 4.69 -4.37
C ILE A 207 5.19 3.27 -4.93
N PHE A 208 5.41 2.28 -4.06
CA PHE A 208 5.43 0.86 -4.44
C PHE A 208 4.30 0.10 -3.78
N TYR A 209 3.58 -0.70 -4.57
CA TYR A 209 2.70 -1.74 -4.07
C TYR A 209 3.35 -3.10 -4.39
N LEU A 210 3.38 -4.02 -3.43
CA LEU A 210 3.91 -5.36 -3.62
C LEU A 210 2.83 -6.38 -3.27
N THR A 211 2.58 -7.31 -4.18
CA THR A 211 1.78 -8.52 -3.93
C THR A 211 2.74 -9.69 -3.90
N THR A 212 2.94 -10.33 -2.74
CA THR A 212 3.99 -11.35 -2.58
C THR A 212 3.43 -12.67 -2.08
N LEU A 213 3.63 -13.72 -2.89
CA LEU A 213 3.33 -15.13 -2.58
C LEU A 213 4.60 -15.94 -2.29
N THR A 214 5.71 -15.24 -2.08
CA THR A 214 7.02 -15.75 -1.66
C THR A 214 7.73 -14.64 -0.90
N ASP A 215 8.67 -14.98 -0.04
CA ASP A 215 9.58 -14.04 0.64
C ASP A 215 11.03 -14.15 0.12
N ASN A 216 11.25 -14.93 -0.93
CA ASN A 216 12.53 -15.10 -1.63
C ASN A 216 12.80 -13.96 -2.64
N TYR A 217 12.70 -12.72 -2.17
CA TYR A 217 12.98 -11.53 -2.96
C TYR A 217 13.69 -10.47 -2.11
N GLN A 218 14.30 -9.50 -2.77
CA GLN A 218 14.85 -8.32 -2.11
C GLN A 218 14.70 -7.08 -2.98
N LEU A 219 14.16 -6.02 -2.39
CA LEU A 219 14.17 -4.66 -2.91
C LEU A 219 15.37 -3.93 -2.36
N TYR A 220 16.19 -3.38 -3.25
CA TYR A 220 17.40 -2.67 -2.93
C TYR A 220 17.32 -1.24 -3.44
N PHE A 221 17.47 -0.26 -2.55
CA PHE A 221 17.55 1.15 -2.89
C PHE A 221 18.93 1.68 -2.52
N GLU A 222 19.62 2.29 -3.47
CA GLU A 222 21.00 2.78 -3.31
C GLU A 222 21.10 4.20 -3.86
N ASN A 223 21.54 5.13 -3.02
CA ASN A 223 21.64 6.55 -3.37
C ASN A 223 20.31 7.15 -3.85
N CYS A 224 19.18 6.61 -3.37
CA CYS A 224 17.85 7.07 -3.75
C CYS A 224 17.38 8.23 -2.86
N LYS A 225 16.49 9.06 -3.41
CA LYS A 225 15.83 10.13 -2.64
C LYS A 225 14.33 9.97 -2.72
N PHE A 226 13.66 10.20 -1.61
CA PHE A 226 12.22 10.12 -1.49
C PHE A 226 11.73 11.46 -0.97
N ILE A 227 11.05 12.22 -1.84
CA ILE A 227 10.64 13.61 -1.57
C ILE A 227 9.12 13.68 -1.51
N ASN A 228 8.60 14.42 -0.54
CA ASN A 228 7.19 14.52 -0.19
C ASN A 228 6.59 13.18 0.27
N VAL A 229 7.37 12.34 0.94
CA VAL A 229 6.92 11.04 1.43
C VAL A 229 6.38 11.16 2.84
N LYS A 230 5.10 11.55 2.99
CA LYS A 230 4.50 11.71 4.32
C LYS A 230 4.50 10.42 5.14
N ASN A 231 3.74 9.41 4.68
CA ASN A 231 3.38 8.28 5.53
C ASN A 231 3.91 6.93 5.03
N VAL A 232 3.75 6.60 3.74
CA VAL A 232 4.06 5.25 3.25
C VAL A 232 4.72 5.29 1.88
N ILE A 233 5.94 4.76 1.79
CA ILE A 233 6.69 4.58 0.53
C ILE A 233 6.27 3.27 -0.14
N LEU A 234 6.13 2.22 0.66
CA LEU A 234 5.93 0.85 0.20
C LEU A 234 4.78 0.22 0.99
N ASN A 235 3.85 -0.41 0.28
CA ASN A 235 2.83 -1.28 0.84
C ASN A 235 3.05 -2.69 0.30
N ALA A 236 3.36 -3.63 1.20
CA ALA A 236 3.54 -5.04 0.85
C ALA A 236 2.39 -5.86 1.44
N PHE A 237 1.62 -6.49 0.57
CA PHE A 237 0.61 -7.46 0.92
C PHE A 237 1.17 -8.87 0.68
N SER A 238 1.26 -9.65 1.75
CA SER A 238 1.74 -11.03 1.69
C SER A 238 0.80 -11.98 2.44
N CYS A 239 0.59 -13.16 1.86
CA CYS A 239 -0.16 -14.26 2.47
C CYS A 239 0.76 -15.44 2.86
N THR A 240 2.08 -15.22 2.93
CA THR A 240 3.07 -16.26 3.22
C THR A 240 3.79 -16.03 4.52
N SER A 241 4.11 -17.12 5.22
CA SER A 241 5.04 -17.07 6.36
C SER A 241 6.45 -16.77 5.88
N ALA A 242 7.19 -15.96 6.64
CA ALA A 242 8.60 -15.73 6.37
C ALA A 242 9.40 -17.04 6.56
N THR A 243 10.18 -17.39 5.56
CA THR A 243 11.13 -18.52 5.49
C THR A 243 12.58 -18.05 5.38
N GLN A 244 12.79 -16.81 4.93
CA GLN A 244 14.11 -16.19 4.76
C GLN A 244 14.51 -15.39 6.02
N ASN A 245 15.79 -15.47 6.37
CA ASN A 245 16.37 -14.69 7.49
C ASN A 245 16.81 -13.28 7.06
N GLU A 246 16.95 -13.05 5.76
CA GLU A 246 17.43 -11.78 5.22
C GLU A 246 16.28 -10.78 5.04
N PRO A 247 16.52 -9.47 5.21
CA PRO A 247 15.50 -8.45 5.02
C PRO A 247 15.08 -8.35 3.55
N GLN A 248 13.78 -8.27 3.30
CA GLN A 248 13.21 -8.11 1.95
C GLN A 248 13.39 -6.69 1.40
N VAL A 249 13.67 -5.70 2.25
CA VAL A 249 13.88 -4.31 1.83
C VAL A 249 15.17 -3.78 2.44
N LEU A 250 16.05 -3.26 1.59
CA LEU A 250 17.30 -2.62 1.96
C LEU A 250 17.33 -1.20 1.39
N MET A 251 17.68 -0.22 2.24
CA MET A 251 17.81 1.18 1.87
C MET A 251 19.19 1.66 2.29
N ASN A 252 20.06 1.93 1.30
CA ASN A 252 21.44 2.34 1.52
C ASN A 252 21.70 3.73 0.94
N ASN A 253 22.27 4.61 1.77
CA ASN A 253 22.52 6.02 1.45
C ASN A 253 21.28 6.73 0.85
N CYS A 254 20.10 6.44 1.39
CA CYS A 254 18.84 7.03 0.94
C CYS A 254 18.50 8.29 1.75
N TYR A 255 17.88 9.27 1.10
CA TYR A 255 17.38 10.50 1.72
C TYR A 255 15.85 10.53 1.71
N PHE A 256 15.24 11.03 2.78
CA PHE A 256 13.79 11.08 2.98
C PHE A 256 13.38 12.48 3.44
N GLU A 257 12.40 13.06 2.74
CA GLU A 257 11.80 14.38 3.02
C GLU A 257 10.28 14.35 2.84
#